data_AF-A0A0Q9SPE2-F1
#
_entry.id   AF-A0A0Q9SPE2-F1
#
_cell.length_a   1.000
_cell.length_b   1.000
_cell.length_c   1.000
_cell.angle_alpha   90.00
_cell.angle_beta   90.00
_cell.angle_gamma   90.00
#
_symmetry.space_group_name_H-M   'P 1'
#
loop_
_entity.id
_entity.type
_entity.pdbx_description
1 polymer ?
#
loop_
_entity_poly.entity_id
_entity_poly.type
_entity_poly.pdbx_seq_one_letter_code
_entity_poly.pdbx_strand_id
1 'polypeptide(L)'
;MVVLAMVVALAVLVGFGLAHVSGQWSGNRNSASKPTVPADSDRDGLLDDVESSGWSTRGGSEYRTDPGNADSDGDGLWDGDEAGALVTSAGAESVYSGYSNPMVPDTDGDGLNDADEADIGLDPFDPDSDDDTLADGPEVDLVGSDPATADTDGDGFQDGYEDLNRESQGLDPLWVDVKVGKWTYAGDYAKGALAGDLWREDSLAWLAGNLTSGAASSVPVVGSIVGAVADLRDAVGSAIHADWVGSGFSAVGAVPGGDALAIPGKAAKFVARNPKLITTTAKIIVSATKVPEPIKVRTSKEIWKDWDGLRSAGSSDKSLLTLQKGRTNLDGLALSLKRPGHVQGVPAPFFATGPSGESFLENLYRANAKGTNKQVRASTTACGETCSFSTIRIFDVFVGGVAHESKVGYVPFSQFTQRQIRKDAWLIKNGDIQAAHWHFFASSRSNTVGADKRVLDLLDQQHIPYTIHAPR
;
A
#
# COMPACT_ATOMS: atom_id res chain seq x y z
N MET A 1 -76.02 16.48 -8.96
CA MET A 1 -75.81 16.07 -10.37
C MET A 1 -74.59 15.15 -10.33
N VAL A 2 -74.62 13.82 -10.59
CA VAL A 2 -75.45 12.98 -11.50
C VAL A 2 -75.20 13.40 -12.96
N VAL A 3 -74.84 12.57 -13.96
CA VAL A 3 -74.75 11.09 -14.19
C VAL A 3 -73.26 10.65 -14.31
N LEU A 4 -72.74 9.43 -14.04
CA LEU A 4 -73.24 8.06 -13.72
C LEU A 4 -73.36 7.01 -14.87
N ALA A 5 -72.26 6.65 -15.57
CA ALA A 5 -72.10 5.44 -16.40
C ALA A 5 -70.60 5.09 -16.60
N MET A 6 -70.02 3.87 -16.62
CA MET A 6 -70.42 2.45 -16.35
C MET A 6 -70.56 1.49 -17.58
N VAL A 7 -69.73 0.43 -17.62
CA VAL A 7 -69.66 -0.74 -18.57
C VAL A 7 -69.23 -0.36 -20.02
N VAL A 8 -68.42 -1.10 -20.81
CA VAL A 8 -68.20 -2.55 -21.02
C VAL A 8 -66.71 -2.90 -21.17
N ALA A 9 -66.30 -4.09 -20.71
CA ALA A 9 -65.01 -4.71 -21.06
C ALA A 9 -65.21 -5.79 -22.15
N LEU A 10 -64.31 -5.85 -23.14
CA LEU A 10 -64.36 -6.82 -24.24
C LEU A 10 -63.15 -7.76 -24.19
N ALA A 11 -63.40 -9.05 -23.93
CA ALA A 11 -62.36 -10.08 -23.93
C ALA A 11 -62.28 -10.74 -25.32
N VAL A 12 -61.07 -10.85 -25.89
CA VAL A 12 -60.81 -11.51 -27.17
C VAL A 12 -60.36 -12.95 -26.92
N LEU A 13 -61.27 -13.91 -27.12
CA LEU A 13 -60.97 -15.33 -27.14
C LEU A 13 -60.53 -15.77 -28.54
N VAL A 14 -59.26 -16.12 -28.71
CA VAL A 14 -58.75 -16.78 -29.93
C VAL A 14 -58.75 -18.29 -29.71
N GLY A 15 -59.81 -18.96 -30.13
CA GLY A 15 -59.88 -20.42 -30.13
C GLY A 15 -59.22 -21.01 -31.39
N PHE A 16 -58.11 -21.74 -31.23
CA PHE A 16 -57.52 -22.50 -32.33
C PHE A 16 -58.26 -23.83 -32.54
N GLY A 17 -58.94 -23.96 -33.69
CA GLY A 17 -59.58 -25.20 -34.11
C GLY A 17 -58.57 -26.19 -34.70
N LEU A 18 -58.65 -27.45 -34.25
CA LEU A 18 -57.89 -28.56 -34.84
C LEU A 18 -58.44 -28.95 -36.21
N ALA A 19 -57.69 -28.65 -37.28
CA ALA A 19 -57.93 -29.17 -38.62
C ALA A 19 -56.90 -30.25 -38.96
N HIS A 20 -57.35 -31.50 -39.11
CA HIS A 20 -56.50 -32.63 -39.47
C HIS A 20 -56.36 -32.71 -41.00
N VAL A 21 -55.15 -32.50 -41.53
CA VAL A 21 -54.85 -32.65 -42.97
C VAL A 21 -53.71 -33.65 -43.15
N SER A 22 -54.04 -34.86 -43.57
CA SER A 22 -53.09 -35.94 -43.81
C SER A 22 -52.42 -35.82 -45.18
N GLY A 23 -51.34 -35.02 -45.24
CA GLY A 23 -50.50 -34.90 -46.44
C GLY A 23 -49.18 -35.66 -46.29
N GLN A 24 -49.05 -36.85 -46.88
CA GLN A 24 -47.75 -37.50 -47.05
C GLN A 24 -46.97 -36.81 -48.18
N TRP A 25 -45.87 -36.14 -47.87
CA TRP A 25 -44.90 -35.72 -48.88
C TRP A 25 -43.49 -36.13 -48.48
N SER A 26 -42.82 -36.87 -49.37
CA SER A 26 -41.49 -37.43 -49.16
C SER A 26 -40.41 -36.39 -49.50
N GLY A 27 -40.09 -35.52 -48.53
CA GLY A 27 -39.04 -34.50 -48.63
C GLY A 27 -37.82 -34.83 -47.79
N ASN A 28 -36.64 -34.71 -48.38
CA ASN A 28 -35.34 -35.10 -47.80
C ASN A 28 -35.07 -34.46 -46.41
N ARG A 29 -34.86 -35.28 -45.37
CA ARG A 29 -34.43 -34.82 -44.04
C ARG A 29 -32.92 -34.55 -44.01
N ASN A 30 -32.50 -33.44 -44.62
CA ASN A 30 -31.22 -32.83 -44.23
C ASN A 30 -31.36 -32.38 -42.77
N SER A 31 -30.58 -33.01 -41.88
CA SER A 31 -30.52 -32.62 -40.47
C SER A 31 -29.75 -31.31 -40.36
N ALA A 32 -30.45 -30.19 -40.41
CA ALA A 32 -29.92 -28.93 -39.93
C ALA A 32 -29.60 -29.11 -38.44
N SER A 33 -28.31 -29.19 -38.11
CA SER A 33 -27.85 -29.06 -36.74
C SER A 33 -28.39 -27.75 -36.18
N LYS A 34 -28.77 -27.74 -34.90
CA LYS A 34 -28.83 -26.47 -34.18
C LYS A 34 -27.44 -25.83 -34.27
N PRO A 35 -27.31 -24.50 -34.39
CA PRO A 35 -26.05 -23.84 -34.12
C PRO A 35 -25.56 -24.31 -32.75
N THR A 36 -24.41 -24.97 -32.72
CA THR A 36 -23.64 -25.14 -31.50
C THR A 36 -23.19 -23.75 -31.10
N VAL A 37 -23.52 -23.31 -29.89
CA VAL A 37 -22.77 -22.24 -29.26
C VAL A 37 -21.32 -22.76 -29.19
N PRO A 38 -20.31 -21.96 -29.55
CA PRO A 38 -18.91 -22.33 -29.33
C PRO A 38 -18.69 -22.77 -27.88
N ALA A 39 -17.75 -23.67 -27.67
CA ALA A 39 -17.39 -24.09 -26.32
C ALA A 39 -16.59 -22.98 -25.64
N ASP A 40 -16.82 -22.90 -24.33
CA ASP A 40 -16.23 -22.01 -23.34
C ASP A 40 -16.31 -22.84 -22.05
N SER A 41 -15.23 -23.60 -21.79
CA SER A 41 -15.26 -24.76 -20.91
C SER A 41 -14.98 -24.43 -19.44
N ASP A 42 -14.14 -23.43 -19.15
CA ASP A 42 -13.83 -22.92 -17.80
C ASP A 42 -14.51 -21.57 -17.47
N ARG A 43 -14.83 -20.74 -18.48
CA ARG A 43 -15.54 -19.45 -18.42
C ARG A 43 -14.69 -18.23 -18.12
N ASP A 44 -13.47 -18.22 -18.66
CA ASP A 44 -12.59 -17.05 -18.68
C ASP A 44 -13.17 -15.89 -19.52
N GLY A 45 -13.66 -16.17 -20.73
CA GLY A 45 -14.06 -15.21 -21.76
C GLY A 45 -13.53 -15.50 -23.18
N LEU A 46 -12.55 -16.41 -23.33
CA LEU A 46 -12.13 -17.02 -24.59
C LEU A 46 -13.08 -18.16 -24.98
N LEU A 47 -12.62 -19.05 -25.87
CA LEU A 47 -13.38 -20.17 -26.42
C LEU A 47 -12.42 -21.33 -26.69
N ASP A 48 -12.81 -22.58 -26.42
CA ASP A 48 -11.92 -23.75 -26.53
C ASP A 48 -11.19 -23.84 -27.89
N ASP A 49 -11.89 -23.48 -28.97
CA ASP A 49 -11.36 -23.49 -30.35
C ASP A 49 -10.31 -22.39 -30.60
N VAL A 50 -10.41 -21.24 -29.91
CA VAL A 50 -9.51 -20.08 -30.04
C VAL A 50 -8.21 -20.33 -29.29
N GLU A 51 -8.30 -20.78 -28.05
CA GLU A 51 -7.17 -21.09 -27.19
C GLU A 51 -6.29 -22.21 -27.77
N SER A 52 -6.94 -23.32 -28.15
CA SER A 52 -6.25 -24.50 -28.69
C SER A 52 -5.73 -24.31 -30.12
N SER A 53 -6.30 -23.38 -30.90
CA SER A 53 -5.75 -22.92 -32.19
C SER A 53 -4.67 -21.86 -32.02
N GLY A 54 -4.69 -21.16 -30.89
CA GLY A 54 -3.90 -19.96 -30.62
C GLY A 54 -4.55 -18.68 -31.15
N TRP A 55 -4.28 -17.58 -30.45
CA TRP A 55 -4.78 -16.24 -30.76
C TRP A 55 -3.64 -15.22 -30.73
N SER A 56 -3.87 -14.05 -31.34
CA SER A 56 -2.83 -13.01 -31.48
C SER A 56 -3.20 -11.72 -30.75
N THR A 57 -2.22 -11.00 -30.21
CA THR A 57 -2.40 -9.63 -29.72
C THR A 57 -2.32 -8.62 -30.86
N ARG A 58 -2.73 -7.37 -30.60
CA ARG A 58 -2.49 -6.24 -31.51
C ARG A 58 -0.99 -5.97 -31.70
N GLY A 59 -0.16 -6.31 -30.71
CA GLY A 59 1.31 -6.24 -30.78
C GLY A 59 1.93 -7.30 -31.69
N GLY A 60 1.20 -8.36 -32.03
CA GLY A 60 1.70 -9.47 -32.85
C GLY A 60 2.35 -10.62 -32.05
N SER A 61 2.16 -10.66 -30.73
CA SER A 61 2.38 -11.87 -29.92
C SER A 61 1.34 -12.94 -30.30
N GLU A 62 1.69 -14.22 -30.16
CA GLU A 62 0.77 -15.35 -30.32
C GLU A 62 0.77 -16.20 -29.04
N TYR A 63 -0.42 -16.48 -28.49
CA TYR A 63 -0.62 -17.21 -27.24
C TYR A 63 -1.53 -18.42 -27.42
N ARG A 64 -1.40 -19.40 -26.51
CA ARG A 64 -2.13 -20.69 -26.49
C ARG A 64 -2.26 -21.16 -25.04
N THR A 65 -3.49 -21.24 -24.58
CA THR A 65 -3.88 -21.57 -23.20
C THR A 65 -4.54 -22.97 -23.13
N ASP A 66 -4.96 -23.42 -21.94
CA ASP A 66 -5.66 -24.71 -21.77
C ASP A 66 -7.14 -24.47 -21.42
N PRO A 67 -8.12 -24.81 -22.31
CA PRO A 67 -9.56 -24.58 -22.12
C PRO A 67 -10.24 -25.24 -20.90
N GLY A 68 -9.46 -25.86 -20.01
CA GLY A 68 -9.92 -26.35 -18.72
C GLY A 68 -9.41 -25.54 -17.53
N ASN A 69 -8.76 -24.41 -17.77
CA ASN A 69 -7.97 -23.64 -16.81
C ASN A 69 -7.87 -22.15 -17.20
N ALA A 70 -8.86 -21.36 -16.77
CA ALA A 70 -9.08 -19.93 -17.04
C ALA A 70 -7.98 -18.92 -16.57
N ASP A 71 -6.82 -19.41 -16.12
CA ASP A 71 -5.75 -18.68 -15.42
C ASP A 71 -4.46 -19.49 -15.63
N SER A 72 -3.81 -19.29 -16.79
CA SER A 72 -2.82 -20.21 -17.36
C SER A 72 -1.45 -20.20 -16.68
N ASP A 73 -1.10 -19.17 -15.92
CA ASP A 73 0.15 -19.10 -15.15
C ASP A 73 -0.03 -18.99 -13.63
N GLY A 74 -1.22 -18.60 -13.14
CA GLY A 74 -1.60 -18.64 -11.72
C GLY A 74 -1.50 -17.30 -10.98
N ASP A 75 -1.53 -16.16 -11.67
CA ASP A 75 -1.49 -14.82 -11.07
C ASP A 75 -2.86 -14.32 -10.55
N GLY A 76 -3.97 -14.87 -11.06
CA GLY A 76 -5.35 -14.56 -10.66
C GLY A 76 -6.09 -13.56 -11.55
N LEU A 77 -5.42 -13.02 -12.57
CA LEU A 77 -6.05 -12.53 -13.80
C LEU A 77 -6.53 -13.75 -14.62
N TRP A 78 -7.37 -13.52 -15.63
CA TRP A 78 -7.91 -14.60 -16.46
C TRP A 78 -7.50 -14.41 -17.91
N ASP A 79 -7.12 -15.49 -18.59
CA ASP A 79 -6.59 -15.52 -19.97
C ASP A 79 -7.39 -14.65 -20.97
N GLY A 80 -8.71 -14.55 -20.80
CA GLY A 80 -9.61 -13.72 -21.59
C GLY A 80 -9.69 -12.23 -21.23
N ASP A 81 -9.34 -11.83 -20.01
CA ASP A 81 -9.06 -10.42 -19.68
C ASP A 81 -7.70 -10.00 -20.25
N GLU A 82 -6.71 -10.89 -20.18
CA GLU A 82 -5.36 -10.69 -20.71
C GLU A 82 -5.36 -10.57 -22.24
N ALA A 83 -6.16 -11.38 -22.91
CA ALA A 83 -6.51 -11.14 -24.31
C ALA A 83 -7.26 -9.80 -24.45
N GLY A 84 -8.30 -9.63 -23.65
CA GLY A 84 -9.12 -8.42 -23.58
C GLY A 84 -10.05 -8.27 -24.78
N ALA A 85 -10.12 -7.07 -25.34
CA ALA A 85 -11.07 -6.74 -26.39
C ALA A 85 -10.67 -7.34 -27.77
N LEU A 86 -11.47 -8.29 -28.26
CA LEU A 86 -11.40 -8.81 -29.63
C LEU A 86 -11.47 -7.66 -30.66
N VAL A 87 -10.36 -7.43 -31.38
CA VAL A 87 -10.17 -6.32 -32.33
C VAL A 87 -10.64 -6.71 -33.73
N THR A 88 -10.24 -7.89 -34.22
CA THR A 88 -10.67 -8.43 -35.52
C THR A 88 -10.65 -9.96 -35.54
N SER A 89 -11.71 -10.58 -36.05
CA SER A 89 -11.71 -11.98 -36.49
C SER A 89 -11.57 -12.04 -38.02
N ALA A 90 -10.42 -12.50 -38.51
CA ALA A 90 -10.03 -12.45 -39.92
C ALA A 90 -9.99 -13.86 -40.56
N GLY A 91 -11.14 -14.56 -40.55
CA GLY A 91 -11.24 -15.92 -41.05
C GLY A 91 -11.00 -16.95 -39.96
N ALA A 92 -9.78 -17.45 -39.82
CA ALA A 92 -9.40 -18.43 -38.79
C ALA A 92 -8.57 -17.83 -37.62
N GLU A 93 -8.14 -16.58 -37.76
CA GLU A 93 -7.30 -15.87 -36.79
C GLU A 93 -8.14 -14.83 -36.03
N SER A 94 -8.10 -14.90 -34.70
CA SER A 94 -8.69 -13.91 -33.79
C SER A 94 -7.58 -13.03 -33.20
N VAL A 95 -7.67 -11.72 -33.47
CA VAL A 95 -6.74 -10.72 -32.96
C VAL A 95 -7.42 -9.94 -31.84
N TYR A 96 -6.88 -10.02 -30.64
CA TYR A 96 -7.32 -9.36 -29.42
C TYR A 96 -6.47 -8.11 -29.13
N SER A 97 -6.71 -7.42 -28.01
CA SER A 97 -5.83 -6.32 -27.59
C SER A 97 -4.44 -6.84 -27.23
N GLY A 98 -4.38 -7.81 -26.31
CA GLY A 98 -3.25 -7.94 -25.38
C GLY A 98 -3.32 -6.82 -24.34
N TYR A 99 -3.58 -7.18 -23.10
CA TYR A 99 -3.39 -6.38 -21.89
C TYR A 99 -2.12 -6.81 -21.14
N SER A 100 -1.82 -8.12 -21.17
CA SER A 100 -0.70 -8.78 -20.50
C SER A 100 -0.28 -10.04 -21.28
N ASN A 101 0.44 -10.96 -20.65
CA ASN A 101 0.99 -12.19 -21.25
C ASN A 101 0.60 -13.43 -20.42
N PRO A 102 -0.38 -14.26 -20.86
CA PRO A 102 -1.04 -15.33 -20.08
C PRO A 102 -0.20 -16.60 -19.86
N MET A 103 1.10 -16.41 -19.65
CA MET A 103 2.14 -17.42 -19.50
C MET A 103 3.28 -16.94 -18.59
N VAL A 104 3.20 -15.71 -18.05
CA VAL A 104 4.18 -15.03 -17.19
C VAL A 104 3.44 -14.08 -16.22
N PRO A 105 3.35 -14.41 -14.91
CA PRO A 105 2.60 -13.66 -13.86
C PRO A 105 3.05 -12.22 -13.51
N ASP A 106 3.87 -11.59 -14.36
CA ASP A 106 4.68 -10.40 -14.13
C ASP A 106 5.29 -10.06 -15.51
N THR A 107 4.51 -9.40 -16.37
CA THR A 107 4.75 -9.37 -17.83
C THR A 107 6.00 -8.57 -18.23
N ASP A 108 6.33 -7.51 -17.52
CA ASP A 108 7.53 -6.70 -17.77
C ASP A 108 8.71 -7.01 -16.81
N GLY A 109 8.47 -7.63 -15.65
CA GLY A 109 9.49 -8.09 -14.70
C GLY A 109 9.80 -7.10 -13.57
N ASP A 110 8.89 -6.17 -13.27
CA ASP A 110 8.95 -5.20 -12.18
C ASP A 110 8.86 -5.83 -10.77
N GLY A 111 8.00 -6.84 -10.62
CA GLY A 111 7.75 -7.56 -9.35
C GLY A 111 6.39 -7.31 -8.68
N LEU A 112 5.53 -6.48 -9.27
CA LEU A 112 4.08 -6.58 -9.16
C LEU A 112 3.58 -7.76 -10.04
N ASN A 113 2.28 -8.03 -10.05
CA ASN A 113 1.68 -8.99 -10.97
C ASN A 113 0.56 -8.32 -11.76
N ASP A 114 0.36 -8.79 -12.99
CA ASP A 114 -0.56 -8.24 -13.98
C ASP A 114 -2.00 -8.17 -13.42
N ALA A 115 -2.38 -9.10 -12.53
CA ALA A 115 -3.65 -9.10 -11.81
C ALA A 115 -3.81 -7.95 -10.79
N ASP A 116 -2.78 -7.69 -9.97
CA ASP A 116 -2.76 -6.55 -9.02
C ASP A 116 -2.72 -5.22 -9.79
N GLU A 117 -1.90 -5.13 -10.84
CA GLU A 117 -1.90 -4.02 -11.80
C GLU A 117 -3.29 -3.80 -12.40
N ALA A 118 -3.99 -4.87 -12.79
CA ALA A 118 -5.35 -4.79 -13.32
C ALA A 118 -6.36 -4.27 -12.27
N ASP A 119 -6.22 -4.59 -10.98
CA ASP A 119 -7.10 -4.05 -9.95
C ASP A 119 -6.82 -2.57 -9.64
N ILE A 120 -5.55 -2.17 -9.57
CA ILE A 120 -5.22 -0.78 -9.25
C ILE A 120 -5.33 0.12 -10.49
N GLY A 121 -4.89 -0.35 -11.66
CA GLY A 121 -5.06 0.24 -12.99
C GLY A 121 -3.76 0.82 -13.57
N LEU A 122 -2.73 -0.03 -13.67
CA LEU A 122 -1.45 0.22 -14.36
C LEU A 122 -1.45 -0.50 -15.74
N ASP A 123 -0.32 -0.47 -16.46
CA ASP A 123 -0.12 -1.06 -17.80
C ASP A 123 1.01 -2.10 -17.73
N PRO A 124 0.73 -3.44 -17.77
CA PRO A 124 1.70 -4.53 -17.56
C PRO A 124 2.84 -4.67 -18.59
N PHE A 125 3.15 -3.60 -19.30
CA PHE A 125 4.25 -3.48 -20.24
C PHE A 125 5.16 -2.26 -19.95
N ASP A 126 4.95 -1.54 -18.84
CA ASP A 126 5.62 -0.27 -18.49
C ASP A 126 6.05 -0.22 -16.99
N PRO A 127 7.24 -0.74 -16.63
CA PRO A 127 7.65 -1.05 -15.24
C PRO A 127 8.08 0.17 -14.39
N ASP A 128 7.60 1.37 -14.71
CA ASP A 128 7.97 2.66 -14.09
C ASP A 128 6.93 3.70 -14.55
N SER A 129 5.67 3.56 -14.10
CA SER A 129 4.47 4.21 -14.68
C SER A 129 4.48 5.75 -14.70
N ASP A 130 5.46 6.41 -14.08
CA ASP A 130 5.62 7.86 -14.10
C ASP A 130 7.05 8.40 -14.38
N ASP A 131 7.95 7.56 -14.93
CA ASP A 131 9.34 7.91 -15.32
C ASP A 131 10.23 8.41 -14.14
N ASP A 132 10.04 7.86 -12.95
CA ASP A 132 10.67 8.29 -11.68
C ASP A 132 12.02 7.61 -11.39
N THR A 133 12.23 6.39 -11.91
CA THR A 133 13.30 5.42 -11.59
C THR A 133 13.07 4.53 -10.36
N LEU A 134 11.83 4.46 -9.85
CA LEU A 134 11.37 3.47 -8.88
C LEU A 134 10.18 2.68 -9.45
N ALA A 135 10.42 1.40 -9.70
CA ALA A 135 9.43 0.52 -10.33
C ALA A 135 8.17 0.31 -9.45
N ASP A 136 7.01 0.16 -10.09
CA ASP A 136 5.67 0.14 -9.52
C ASP A 136 5.46 -0.92 -8.42
N GLY A 137 5.98 -2.14 -8.57
CA GLY A 137 5.94 -3.19 -7.56
C GLY A 137 6.70 -2.79 -6.29
N PRO A 138 7.98 -2.37 -6.38
CA PRO A 138 8.70 -1.71 -5.30
C PRO A 138 7.98 -0.50 -4.67
N GLU A 139 7.23 0.30 -5.44
CA GLU A 139 6.40 1.40 -4.94
C GLU A 139 5.25 0.89 -4.08
N VAL A 140 4.36 0.08 -4.67
CA VAL A 140 3.11 -0.43 -4.08
C VAL A 140 3.37 -1.33 -2.88
N ASP A 141 4.30 -2.27 -3.03
CA ASP A 141 4.42 -3.41 -2.11
C ASP A 141 5.44 -3.20 -0.99
N LEU A 142 6.43 -2.30 -1.21
CA LEU A 142 7.62 -2.22 -0.38
C LEU A 142 7.89 -0.83 0.21
N VAL A 143 7.69 0.24 -0.57
CA VAL A 143 7.89 1.63 -0.14
C VAL A 143 6.60 2.21 0.46
N GLY A 144 5.51 2.15 -0.29
CA GLY A 144 4.19 2.72 0.02
C GLY A 144 3.88 4.04 -0.71
N SER A 145 4.52 4.31 -1.84
CA SER A 145 4.32 5.49 -2.71
C SER A 145 3.08 5.35 -3.61
N ASP A 146 2.84 6.29 -4.53
CA ASP A 146 1.71 6.33 -5.45
C ASP A 146 2.24 6.32 -6.90
N PRO A 147 2.34 5.16 -7.60
CA PRO A 147 3.04 4.96 -8.90
C PRO A 147 2.29 5.55 -10.11
N ALA A 148 1.84 6.78 -9.93
CA ALA A 148 1.33 7.69 -10.94
C ALA A 148 1.59 9.15 -10.49
N THR A 149 2.58 9.37 -9.62
CA THR A 149 3.03 10.61 -9.00
C THR A 149 4.50 10.51 -8.52
N ALA A 150 5.44 10.74 -9.45
CA ALA A 150 6.91 10.88 -9.30
C ALA A 150 7.46 11.94 -8.29
N ASP A 151 6.73 12.22 -7.20
CA ASP A 151 7.03 13.09 -6.04
C ASP A 151 5.83 12.92 -5.07
N THR A 152 5.69 11.75 -4.43
CA THR A 152 4.46 11.35 -3.70
C THR A 152 4.08 12.34 -2.60
N ASP A 153 5.06 12.96 -1.94
CA ASP A 153 4.80 13.89 -0.83
C ASP A 153 4.81 15.39 -1.22
N GLY A 154 5.32 15.74 -2.41
CA GLY A 154 5.27 17.08 -2.99
C GLY A 154 6.37 18.03 -2.50
N ASP A 155 7.51 17.50 -2.07
CA ASP A 155 8.68 18.22 -1.57
C ASP A 155 9.57 18.77 -2.72
N GLY A 156 9.48 18.20 -3.92
CA GLY A 156 10.36 18.49 -5.05
C GLY A 156 11.63 17.63 -5.07
N PHE A 157 11.49 16.34 -4.74
CA PHE A 157 12.39 15.24 -5.08
C PHE A 157 11.55 14.11 -5.71
N GLN A 158 12.19 13.23 -6.47
CA GLN A 158 11.55 12.04 -7.06
C GLN A 158 11.68 10.87 -6.07
N ASP A 159 10.70 9.98 -6.00
CA ASP A 159 10.58 8.93 -4.99
C ASP A 159 11.72 7.89 -5.13
N GLY A 160 12.13 7.57 -6.36
CA GLY A 160 13.29 6.75 -6.68
C GLY A 160 14.62 7.43 -6.37
N TYR A 161 14.71 8.75 -6.50
CA TYR A 161 15.84 9.50 -5.96
C TYR A 161 15.85 9.45 -4.42
N GLU A 162 14.69 9.53 -3.77
CA GLU A 162 14.53 9.52 -2.33
C GLU A 162 14.85 8.14 -1.71
N ASP A 163 14.30 7.02 -2.20
CA ASP A 163 14.57 5.68 -1.64
C ASP A 163 16.05 5.28 -1.85
N LEU A 164 16.62 5.58 -3.03
CA LEU A 164 18.06 5.41 -3.30
C LEU A 164 18.95 6.20 -2.33
N ASN A 165 18.44 7.32 -1.78
CA ASN A 165 19.17 8.19 -0.86
C ASN A 165 18.66 8.14 0.60
N ARG A 166 17.78 7.19 0.93
CA ARG A 166 17.08 7.06 2.23
C ARG A 166 18.00 6.81 3.43
N GLU A 167 19.19 6.23 3.19
CA GLU A 167 20.25 6.10 4.22
C GLU A 167 21.32 7.21 4.16
N SER A 168 21.71 7.66 2.96
CA SER A 168 22.81 8.62 2.75
C SER A 168 22.39 10.06 3.08
N GLN A 169 21.24 10.46 2.55
CA GLN A 169 20.64 11.79 2.70
C GLN A 169 19.38 11.76 3.58
N GLY A 170 18.92 10.57 4.03
CA GLY A 170 17.84 10.44 5.01
C GLY A 170 16.43 10.75 4.50
N LEU A 171 16.32 10.98 3.18
CA LEU A 171 15.11 11.17 2.38
C LEU A 171 14.10 10.03 2.60
N ASP A 172 12.82 10.21 2.24
CA ASP A 172 11.75 9.29 2.60
C ASP A 172 10.47 9.64 1.80
N PRO A 173 10.11 8.94 0.69
CA PRO A 173 9.06 9.30 -0.29
C PRO A 173 7.64 9.66 0.23
N LEU A 174 7.40 9.48 1.52
CA LEU A 174 6.09 9.62 2.17
C LEU A 174 6.04 10.82 3.15
N TRP A 175 7.11 11.61 3.31
CA TRP A 175 7.34 12.41 4.53
C TRP A 175 8.17 13.72 4.40
N VAL A 176 7.88 14.58 3.41
CA VAL A 176 8.30 15.98 3.17
C VAL A 176 9.58 16.40 3.91
N ASP A 177 10.72 16.35 3.22
CA ASP A 177 12.02 16.57 3.85
C ASP A 177 12.44 18.05 4.02
N VAL A 178 13.06 18.34 5.16
CA VAL A 178 13.22 19.73 5.59
C VAL A 178 14.48 20.34 4.99
N LYS A 179 14.32 21.08 3.88
CA LYS A 179 15.38 21.74 3.09
C LYS A 179 16.14 22.88 3.85
N VAL A 180 16.96 22.51 4.85
CA VAL A 180 17.80 23.40 5.69
C VAL A 180 19.21 23.60 5.12
N GLY A 181 19.48 24.76 4.52
CA GLY A 181 20.79 25.09 3.95
C GLY A 181 21.99 24.92 4.91
N LYS A 182 23.07 24.34 4.39
CA LYS A 182 24.31 23.91 5.08
C LYS A 182 24.86 24.85 6.16
N TRP A 183 24.94 26.17 5.89
CA TRP A 183 25.44 27.14 6.87
C TRP A 183 24.44 27.44 8.00
N THR A 184 23.14 27.35 7.72
CA THR A 184 22.07 27.40 8.72
C THR A 184 22.16 26.18 9.63
N TYR A 185 22.34 24.97 9.07
CA TYR A 185 22.56 23.75 9.84
C TYR A 185 23.77 23.89 10.79
N ALA A 186 24.94 24.25 10.26
CA ALA A 186 26.16 24.38 11.06
C ALA A 186 26.04 25.46 12.15
N GLY A 187 25.38 26.58 11.85
CA GLY A 187 25.11 27.65 12.81
C GLY A 187 24.19 27.20 13.94
N ASP A 188 23.06 26.57 13.63
CA ASP A 188 22.10 26.10 14.63
C ASP A 188 22.64 24.96 15.48
N TYR A 189 23.39 24.02 14.88
CA TYR A 189 24.10 22.98 15.61
C TYR A 189 25.09 23.59 16.61
N ALA A 190 25.86 24.61 16.20
CA ALA A 190 26.78 25.31 17.09
C ALA A 190 26.06 26.06 18.23
N LYS A 191 24.91 26.71 17.98
CA LYS A 191 24.06 27.29 19.04
C LYS A 191 23.63 26.21 20.04
N GLY A 192 23.12 25.08 19.55
CA GLY A 192 22.69 23.95 20.38
C GLY A 192 23.83 23.40 21.24
N ALA A 193 25.00 23.16 20.64
CA ALA A 193 26.17 22.58 21.31
C ALA A 193 26.82 23.51 22.34
N LEU A 194 26.82 24.83 22.10
CA LEU A 194 27.50 25.80 22.96
C LEU A 194 26.58 26.46 24.01
N ALA A 195 25.31 26.67 23.70
CA ALA A 195 24.36 27.37 24.57
C ALA A 195 23.21 26.48 25.08
N GLY A 196 22.85 25.42 24.36
CA GLY A 196 21.78 24.48 24.74
C GLY A 196 20.48 25.19 25.13
N ASP A 197 19.90 24.82 26.27
CA ASP A 197 18.63 25.40 26.79
C ASP A 197 18.66 26.93 27.05
N LEU A 198 19.83 27.59 27.00
CA LEU A 198 19.98 29.06 27.13
C LEU A 198 19.62 29.83 25.86
N TRP A 199 19.92 29.27 24.68
CA TRP A 199 19.67 29.91 23.38
C TRP A 199 18.94 28.90 22.50
N ARG A 200 17.62 29.04 22.42
CA ARG A 200 16.73 28.02 21.85
C ARG A 200 16.42 28.35 20.40
N GLU A 201 16.47 27.32 19.57
CA GLU A 201 15.92 27.31 18.23
C GLU A 201 14.94 26.13 18.11
N ASP A 202 14.24 26.07 16.97
CA ASP A 202 13.23 25.06 16.66
C ASP A 202 13.62 24.14 15.50
N SER A 203 14.93 24.06 15.19
CA SER A 203 15.51 23.21 14.15
C SER A 203 16.10 21.89 14.70
N LEU A 204 16.12 20.84 13.87
CA LEU A 204 16.72 19.54 14.20
C LEU A 204 18.25 19.65 14.41
N ALA A 205 18.90 20.58 13.70
CA ALA A 205 20.32 20.90 13.86
C ALA A 205 20.62 21.38 15.29
N TRP A 206 19.82 22.32 15.80
CA TRP A 206 19.91 22.79 17.18
C TRP A 206 19.64 21.67 18.19
N LEU A 207 18.67 20.80 17.93
CA LEU A 207 18.40 19.66 18.81
C LEU A 207 19.62 18.72 18.87
N ALA A 208 20.20 18.35 17.73
CA ALA A 208 21.39 17.50 17.68
C ALA A 208 22.55 18.12 18.47
N GLY A 209 22.77 19.43 18.33
CA GLY A 209 23.74 20.18 19.13
C GLY A 209 23.42 20.17 20.63
N ASN A 210 22.18 20.43 21.03
CA ASN A 210 21.79 20.40 22.45
C ASN A 210 21.89 18.98 23.04
N LEU A 211 21.66 17.93 22.26
CA LEU A 211 21.89 16.55 22.71
C LEU A 211 23.38 16.24 22.94
N THR A 212 24.30 16.83 22.17
CA THR A 212 25.76 16.66 22.35
C THR A 212 26.39 17.66 23.33
N SER A 213 25.70 18.76 23.67
CA SER A 213 26.22 19.88 24.48
C SER A 213 26.80 19.51 25.84
N GLY A 214 26.43 18.34 26.40
CA GLY A 214 26.95 17.85 27.68
C GLY A 214 28.48 17.80 27.70
N ALA A 215 29.09 17.32 26.61
CA ALA A 215 30.54 17.22 26.42
C ALA A 215 31.29 18.56 26.53
N ALA A 216 30.63 19.68 26.20
CA ALA A 216 31.20 21.02 26.26
C ALA A 216 30.94 21.75 27.60
N SER A 217 30.06 21.21 28.45
CA SER A 217 29.47 21.95 29.57
C SER A 217 30.27 21.96 30.88
N SER A 218 31.38 21.21 30.94
CA SER A 218 32.18 21.06 32.17
C SER A 218 33.50 21.86 32.15
N VAL A 219 33.80 22.50 33.30
CA VAL A 219 35.05 23.24 33.63
C VAL A 219 35.15 24.69 33.11
N PRO A 220 34.70 25.69 33.90
CA PRO A 220 35.02 27.11 33.68
C PRO A 220 36.44 27.44 34.20
N VAL A 221 37.48 26.83 33.61
CA VAL A 221 38.89 27.10 33.92
C VAL A 221 39.70 27.22 32.63
N VAL A 222 40.57 28.23 32.57
CA VAL A 222 41.41 28.52 31.39
C VAL A 222 42.44 27.40 31.17
N GLY A 223 42.28 26.61 30.10
CA GLY A 223 43.33 25.70 29.62
C GLY A 223 42.87 24.50 28.77
N SER A 224 41.72 23.91 29.08
CA SER A 224 41.27 22.62 28.49
C SER A 224 40.54 22.72 27.13
N ILE A 225 40.33 23.94 26.63
CA ILE A 225 39.45 24.27 25.48
C ILE A 225 39.79 23.47 24.21
N VAL A 226 41.07 23.13 23.99
CA VAL A 226 41.55 22.52 22.72
C VAL A 226 40.90 21.17 22.39
N GLY A 227 40.49 20.37 23.40
CA GLY A 227 39.85 19.06 23.18
C GLY A 227 38.43 19.20 22.65
N ALA A 228 37.51 19.71 23.48
CA ALA A 228 36.10 19.84 23.11
C ALA A 228 35.86 20.77 21.90
N VAL A 229 36.74 21.76 21.66
CA VAL A 229 36.67 22.59 20.45
C VAL A 229 37.25 21.88 19.22
N ALA A 230 38.19 20.93 19.36
CA ALA A 230 38.56 20.05 18.24
C ALA A 230 37.41 19.11 17.89
N ASP A 231 36.82 18.41 18.86
CA ASP A 231 35.67 17.52 18.62
C ASP A 231 34.48 18.29 18.01
N LEU A 232 34.18 19.50 18.50
CA LEU A 232 33.14 20.36 17.94
C LEU A 232 33.49 20.88 16.54
N ARG A 233 34.75 21.30 16.29
CA ARG A 233 35.22 21.77 14.98
C ARG A 233 35.21 20.63 13.97
N ASP A 234 35.48 19.40 14.38
CA ASP A 234 35.58 18.24 13.49
C ASP A 234 34.20 17.60 13.26
N ALA A 235 33.26 17.72 14.23
CA ALA A 235 31.83 17.48 14.02
C ALA A 235 31.19 18.53 13.09
N VAL A 236 31.50 19.82 13.27
CA VAL A 236 31.06 20.89 12.36
C VAL A 236 31.76 20.76 10.99
N GLY A 237 33.01 20.32 10.96
CA GLY A 237 33.79 20.09 9.75
C GLY A 237 33.26 18.93 8.91
N SER A 238 32.87 17.82 9.56
CA SER A 238 32.19 16.71 8.90
C SER A 238 30.78 17.08 8.42
N ALA A 239 30.00 17.84 9.21
CA ALA A 239 28.75 18.47 8.75
C ALA A 239 28.96 19.51 7.62
N ILE A 240 30.20 19.98 7.41
CA ILE A 240 30.60 20.86 6.30
C ILE A 240 31.19 20.06 5.11
N HIS A 241 31.41 18.74 5.22
CA HIS A 241 32.03 17.92 4.16
C HIS A 241 31.21 16.73 3.66
N ALA A 242 30.18 16.31 4.39
CA ALA A 242 29.22 15.30 3.94
C ALA A 242 27.84 15.91 3.66
N ASP A 243 26.98 15.16 2.97
CA ASP A 243 25.59 15.55 2.73
C ASP A 243 24.84 15.66 4.07
N TRP A 244 23.93 16.65 4.16
CA TRP A 244 23.76 17.34 5.45
C TRP A 244 23.05 16.51 6.53
N VAL A 245 22.40 15.41 6.15
CA VAL A 245 21.56 14.59 7.04
C VAL A 245 22.35 13.47 7.72
N GLY A 246 23.10 12.65 6.96
CA GLY A 246 23.84 11.51 7.52
C GLY A 246 24.94 11.91 8.52
N SER A 247 25.61 13.04 8.28
CA SER A 247 26.68 13.56 9.14
C SER A 247 26.18 14.22 10.42
N GLY A 248 25.12 15.04 10.32
CA GLY A 248 24.49 15.72 11.46
C GLY A 248 23.99 14.75 12.53
N PHE A 249 23.47 13.59 12.13
CA PHE A 249 22.95 12.59 13.07
C PHE A 249 24.00 11.56 13.52
N SER A 250 25.09 11.38 12.76
CA SER A 250 26.30 10.73 13.25
C SER A 250 26.88 11.44 14.50
N ALA A 251 26.71 12.75 14.62
CA ALA A 251 27.15 13.52 15.78
C ALA A 251 26.35 13.23 17.07
N VAL A 252 25.07 12.83 16.99
CA VAL A 252 24.34 12.30 18.19
C VAL A 252 24.97 10.99 18.66
N GLY A 253 25.59 10.24 17.75
CA GLY A 253 26.49 9.14 18.06
C GLY A 253 27.82 9.53 18.74
N ALA A 254 28.11 10.82 18.99
CA ALA A 254 29.31 11.27 19.69
C ALA A 254 29.12 11.51 21.21
N VAL A 255 27.90 11.42 21.74
CA VAL A 255 27.58 11.67 23.16
C VAL A 255 28.46 10.82 24.10
N PRO A 256 29.28 11.43 24.98
CA PRO A 256 30.02 10.70 26.00
C PRO A 256 29.08 10.05 27.02
N GLY A 257 29.46 8.88 27.54
CA GLY A 257 28.57 7.99 28.31
C GLY A 257 27.97 8.51 29.63
N GLY A 258 28.23 9.76 30.03
CA GLY A 258 27.58 10.41 31.17
C GLY A 258 26.22 11.04 30.83
N ASP A 259 26.09 11.67 29.66
CA ASP A 259 24.94 12.55 29.36
C ASP A 259 23.76 11.87 28.65
N ALA A 260 23.86 10.57 28.33
CA ALA A 260 22.76 9.81 27.75
C ALA A 260 21.47 9.86 28.61
N LEU A 261 21.60 10.07 29.92
CA LEU A 261 20.48 10.22 30.85
C LEU A 261 19.67 11.53 30.66
N ALA A 262 20.24 12.54 29.99
CA ALA A 262 19.58 13.80 29.71
C ALA A 262 18.75 13.79 28.40
N ILE A 263 19.01 12.82 27.51
CA ILE A 263 18.36 12.69 26.19
C ILE A 263 16.81 12.68 26.29
N PRO A 264 16.17 11.88 27.17
CA PRO A 264 14.71 11.81 27.26
C PRO A 264 14.07 13.19 27.47
N GLY A 265 14.50 13.89 28.53
CA GLY A 265 13.94 15.19 28.91
C GLY A 265 14.29 16.32 27.94
N LYS A 266 15.45 16.27 27.24
CA LYS A 266 15.78 17.25 26.19
C LYS A 266 14.90 17.03 24.95
N ALA A 267 14.72 15.79 24.52
CA ALA A 267 13.90 15.46 23.36
C ALA A 267 12.42 15.78 23.58
N ALA A 268 11.85 15.39 24.74
CA ALA A 268 10.47 15.70 25.10
C ALA A 268 10.20 17.22 25.15
N LYS A 269 11.12 18.02 25.72
CA LYS A 269 11.07 19.50 25.70
C LYS A 269 11.15 20.12 24.29
N PHE A 270 11.73 19.42 23.32
CA PHE A 270 11.77 19.88 21.93
C PHE A 270 10.48 19.52 21.20
N VAL A 271 10.07 18.26 21.25
CA VAL A 271 8.82 17.77 20.66
C VAL A 271 7.60 18.54 21.17
N ALA A 272 7.54 18.85 22.47
CA ALA A 272 6.44 19.61 23.07
C ALA A 272 6.34 21.08 22.57
N ARG A 273 7.41 21.61 21.95
CA ARG A 273 7.40 22.90 21.24
C ARG A 273 7.18 22.73 19.74
N ASN A 274 7.79 21.69 19.17
CA ASN A 274 7.85 21.42 17.73
C ASN A 274 7.15 20.11 17.38
N PRO A 275 5.81 20.01 17.56
CA PRO A 275 5.08 18.76 17.38
C PRO A 275 5.11 18.24 15.93
N LYS A 276 5.34 19.12 14.94
CA LYS A 276 5.56 18.74 13.53
C LYS A 276 6.83 17.90 13.33
N LEU A 277 7.83 18.04 14.19
CA LEU A 277 9.12 17.34 14.08
C LEU A 277 9.18 16.07 14.96
N ILE A 278 8.04 15.58 15.48
CA ILE A 278 8.00 14.45 16.42
C ILE A 278 8.53 13.15 15.81
N THR A 279 8.12 12.83 14.59
CA THR A 279 8.49 11.63 13.84
C THR A 279 9.97 11.64 13.46
N THR A 280 10.48 12.76 12.92
CA THR A 280 11.89 12.94 12.59
C THR A 280 12.77 12.92 13.84
N THR A 281 12.35 13.59 14.93
CA THR A 281 13.04 13.55 16.23
C THR A 281 13.14 12.12 16.77
N ALA A 282 12.07 11.33 16.63
CA ALA A 282 12.09 9.92 16.98
C ALA A 282 13.05 9.10 16.11
N LYS A 283 12.99 9.22 14.76
CA LYS A 283 13.92 8.57 13.79
C LYS A 283 15.38 8.79 14.21
N ILE A 284 15.76 10.03 14.49
CA ILE A 284 17.11 10.41 14.93
C ILE A 284 17.52 9.67 16.23
N ILE A 285 16.66 9.67 17.25
CA ILE A 285 16.98 9.12 18.57
C ILE A 285 17.04 7.59 18.54
N VAL A 286 16.15 6.92 17.78
CA VAL A 286 16.17 5.45 17.67
C VAL A 286 17.30 4.94 16.78
N SER A 287 17.72 5.71 15.77
CA SER A 287 18.85 5.37 14.89
C SER A 287 20.23 5.67 15.50
N ALA A 288 20.33 6.57 16.49
CA ALA A 288 21.60 6.90 17.15
C ALA A 288 22.29 5.66 17.75
N THR A 289 23.39 5.21 17.15
CA THR A 289 24.01 3.90 17.42
C THR A 289 24.60 3.76 18.82
N LYS A 290 25.14 4.84 19.39
CA LYS A 290 25.74 4.82 20.75
C LYS A 290 24.74 5.07 21.89
N VAL A 291 23.46 5.29 21.61
CA VAL A 291 22.42 5.44 22.65
C VAL A 291 21.89 4.06 23.05
N PRO A 292 21.98 3.64 24.33
CA PRO A 292 21.50 2.32 24.76
C PRO A 292 19.98 2.16 24.60
N GLU A 293 19.52 0.95 24.26
CA GLU A 293 18.10 0.65 24.02
C GLU A 293 17.16 1.07 25.18
N PRO A 294 17.49 0.88 26.48
CA PRO A 294 16.64 1.37 27.58
C PRO A 294 16.47 2.89 27.59
N ILE A 295 17.46 3.65 27.12
CA ILE A 295 17.37 5.11 26.97
C ILE A 295 16.49 5.49 25.77
N LYS A 296 16.55 4.70 24.67
CA LYS A 296 15.64 4.86 23.53
C LYS A 296 14.19 4.63 23.96
N VAL A 297 13.88 3.48 24.57
CA VAL A 297 12.52 3.15 25.07
C VAL A 297 12.02 4.23 26.05
N ARG A 298 12.87 4.67 26.98
CA ARG A 298 12.51 5.75 27.91
C ARG A 298 12.22 7.07 27.17
N THR A 299 13.06 7.46 26.23
CA THR A 299 12.87 8.68 25.44
C THR A 299 11.59 8.60 24.63
N SER A 300 11.32 7.48 23.96
CA SER A 300 10.08 7.24 23.24
C SER A 300 8.85 7.32 24.16
N LYS A 301 8.91 6.81 25.39
CA LYS A 301 7.85 6.97 26.41
C LYS A 301 7.67 8.40 26.93
N GLU A 302 8.66 9.27 26.81
CA GLU A 302 8.56 10.71 27.13
C GLU A 302 8.13 11.57 25.91
N ILE A 303 8.17 11.00 24.69
CA ILE A 303 7.75 11.62 23.42
C ILE A 303 6.31 11.23 23.04
N TRP A 304 6.00 9.93 23.07
CA TRP A 304 4.73 9.35 22.62
C TRP A 304 3.80 9.09 23.82
N LYS A 305 2.56 9.54 23.72
CA LYS A 305 1.61 9.59 24.84
C LYS A 305 1.00 8.24 25.19
N ASP A 306 1.01 7.29 24.25
CA ASP A 306 0.23 6.05 24.31
C ASP A 306 1.05 4.78 24.06
N TRP A 307 2.35 4.83 24.36
CA TRP A 307 3.29 3.71 24.22
C TRP A 307 2.77 2.41 24.86
N ASP A 308 2.23 2.50 26.08
CA ASP A 308 1.72 1.34 26.81
C ASP A 308 0.34 0.86 26.32
N GLY A 309 -0.40 1.70 25.61
CA GLY A 309 -1.59 1.31 24.84
C GLY A 309 -1.20 0.44 23.63
N LEU A 310 -0.20 0.87 22.85
CA LEU A 310 0.36 0.06 21.74
C LEU A 310 0.92 -1.28 22.22
N ARG A 311 1.62 -1.29 23.37
CA ARG A 311 2.07 -2.54 24.00
C ARG A 311 0.93 -3.45 24.43
N SER A 312 -0.18 -2.87 24.91
CA SER A 312 -1.37 -3.61 25.33
C SER A 312 -2.17 -4.16 24.13
N ALA A 313 -2.08 -3.53 22.96
CA ALA A 313 -2.58 -4.07 21.69
C ALA A 313 -1.75 -5.27 21.18
N GLY A 314 -0.45 -5.31 21.51
CA GLY A 314 0.41 -6.48 21.27
C GLY A 314 1.89 -6.18 21.00
N SER A 315 2.26 -4.92 20.78
CA SER A 315 3.60 -4.56 20.32
C SER A 315 4.70 -4.72 21.36
N SER A 316 5.89 -5.12 20.92
CA SER A 316 7.10 -5.10 21.74
C SER A 316 7.75 -3.71 21.77
N ASP A 317 8.53 -3.38 22.81
CA ASP A 317 9.31 -2.14 22.81
C ASP A 317 10.23 -2.05 21.59
N LYS A 318 10.80 -3.19 21.14
CA LYS A 318 11.66 -3.28 19.96
C LYS A 318 10.90 -2.95 18.68
N SER A 319 9.70 -3.49 18.47
CA SER A 319 8.87 -3.17 17.29
C SER A 319 8.50 -1.69 17.23
N LEU A 320 8.18 -1.07 18.38
CA LEU A 320 7.88 0.36 18.45
C LEU A 320 9.13 1.24 18.24
N LEU A 321 10.32 0.77 18.60
CA LEU A 321 11.59 1.40 18.22
C LEU A 321 11.89 1.24 16.71
N THR A 322 11.55 0.11 16.11
CA THR A 322 11.65 -0.11 14.65
C THR A 322 10.73 0.85 13.89
N LEU A 323 9.45 0.94 14.26
CA LEU A 323 8.48 1.82 13.61
C LEU A 323 8.89 3.30 13.59
N GLN A 324 9.58 3.77 14.63
CA GLN A 324 10.10 5.15 14.70
C GLN A 324 11.21 5.42 13.66
N LYS A 325 11.86 4.39 13.09
CA LYS A 325 12.84 4.57 12.00
C LYS A 325 12.15 5.00 10.71
N GLY A 326 11.04 4.35 10.35
CA GLY A 326 10.20 4.68 9.19
C GLY A 326 9.30 5.89 9.42
N ARG A 327 9.72 6.85 10.26
CA ARG A 327 8.96 8.06 10.63
C ARG A 327 7.53 7.80 11.18
N THR A 328 7.16 6.58 11.59
CA THR A 328 5.78 6.24 12.00
C THR A 328 5.30 7.09 13.18
N ASN A 329 4.14 7.75 13.02
CA ASN A 329 3.48 8.51 14.07
C ASN A 329 2.77 7.58 15.06
N LEU A 330 3.45 7.20 16.15
CA LEU A 330 2.91 6.26 17.14
C LEU A 330 1.67 6.79 17.90
N ASP A 331 1.57 8.10 18.13
CA ASP A 331 0.36 8.72 18.68
C ASP A 331 -0.83 8.60 17.72
N GLY A 332 -0.58 8.78 16.41
CA GLY A 332 -1.57 8.58 15.36
C GLY A 332 -2.01 7.12 15.25
N LEU A 333 -1.06 6.19 15.24
CA LEU A 333 -1.31 4.74 15.23
C LEU A 333 -2.17 4.30 16.42
N ALA A 334 -1.87 4.78 17.64
CA ALA A 334 -2.61 4.45 18.84
C ALA A 334 -4.05 5.02 18.84
N LEU A 335 -4.29 6.14 18.15
CA LEU A 335 -5.63 6.66 17.87
C LEU A 335 -6.35 5.80 16.81
N SER A 336 -5.65 5.35 15.76
CA SER A 336 -6.22 4.48 14.72
C SER A 336 -6.70 3.13 15.27
N LEU A 337 -6.00 2.56 16.27
CA LEU A 337 -6.45 1.35 16.99
C LEU A 337 -7.72 1.54 17.84
N LYS A 338 -8.16 2.78 18.04
CA LYS A 338 -9.32 3.16 18.88
C LYS A 338 -10.52 3.67 18.05
N ARG A 339 -10.44 3.57 16.71
CA ARG A 339 -11.49 3.94 15.76
C ARG A 339 -12.63 2.89 15.73
N PRO A 340 -13.86 3.27 15.34
CA PRO A 340 -15.01 2.37 15.45
C PRO A 340 -14.98 1.17 14.48
N GLY A 341 -14.43 1.32 13.26
CA GLY A 341 -14.22 0.22 12.32
C GLY A 341 -12.97 -0.63 12.61
N HIS A 342 -12.13 -0.25 13.57
CA HIS A 342 -10.95 -1.03 13.92
C HIS A 342 -11.31 -2.26 14.78
N VAL A 343 -11.05 -3.44 14.24
CA VAL A 343 -11.21 -4.73 14.91
C VAL A 343 -9.86 -5.19 15.46
N GLN A 344 -9.79 -5.56 16.74
CA GLN A 344 -8.56 -6.07 17.33
C GLN A 344 -8.28 -7.51 16.84
N GLY A 345 -7.33 -7.65 15.92
CA GLY A 345 -6.81 -8.94 15.48
C GLY A 345 -5.62 -9.46 16.29
N VAL A 346 -4.98 -10.51 15.78
CA VAL A 346 -3.77 -11.09 16.37
C VAL A 346 -2.53 -10.22 16.10
N PRO A 347 -1.57 -10.08 17.04
CA PRO A 347 -0.27 -9.49 16.76
C PRO A 347 0.50 -10.30 15.70
N ALA A 348 1.23 -9.61 14.82
CA ALA A 348 1.89 -10.18 13.65
C ALA A 348 3.41 -9.82 13.63
N PRO A 349 4.25 -10.49 12.83
CA PRO A 349 5.63 -10.04 12.61
C PRO A 349 5.67 -8.77 11.72
N PHE A 350 6.88 -8.31 11.42
CA PHE A 350 7.09 -7.46 10.23
C PHE A 350 7.21 -8.35 8.99
N PHE A 351 6.70 -7.87 7.87
CA PHE A 351 6.64 -8.58 6.59
C PHE A 351 7.59 -7.97 5.57
N ALA A 352 7.97 -8.74 4.55
CA ALA A 352 8.91 -8.30 3.52
C ALA A 352 8.17 -7.70 2.32
N THR A 353 7.10 -8.38 1.89
CA THR A 353 6.24 -8.13 0.72
C THR A 353 4.77 -8.34 1.09
N GLY A 354 3.83 -7.86 0.29
CA GLY A 354 2.38 -8.11 0.36
C GLY A 354 2.04 -9.59 0.41
N PRO A 355 2.53 -10.42 -0.53
CA PRO A 355 2.36 -11.88 -0.53
C PRO A 355 2.80 -12.58 0.76
N SER A 356 3.75 -11.99 1.51
CA SER A 356 4.13 -12.52 2.82
C SER A 356 3.11 -12.20 3.93
N GLY A 357 2.37 -11.09 3.82
CA GLY A 357 1.22 -10.74 4.66
C GLY A 357 -0.05 -11.54 4.32
N GLU A 358 -0.32 -11.77 3.03
CA GLU A 358 -1.40 -12.64 2.55
C GLU A 358 -1.22 -14.08 3.03
N SER A 359 0.00 -14.61 2.91
CA SER A 359 0.41 -15.90 3.47
C SER A 359 0.13 -16.01 4.98
N PHE A 360 0.12 -14.89 5.72
CA PHE A 360 -0.29 -14.86 7.12
C PHE A 360 -1.81 -14.89 7.30
N LEU A 361 -2.57 -14.16 6.47
CA LEU A 361 -4.04 -14.22 6.44
C LEU A 361 -4.54 -15.63 6.08
N GLU A 362 -3.93 -16.28 5.09
CA GLU A 362 -4.21 -17.67 4.73
C GLU A 362 -4.14 -18.60 5.95
N ASN A 363 -3.01 -18.55 6.67
CA ASN A 363 -2.77 -19.40 7.84
C ASN A 363 -3.67 -19.02 9.03
N LEU A 364 -4.03 -17.73 9.17
CA LEU A 364 -4.94 -17.23 10.20
C LEU A 364 -6.37 -17.74 10.00
N TYR A 365 -6.89 -17.66 8.77
CA TYR A 365 -8.25 -18.07 8.42
C TYR A 365 -8.37 -19.53 7.95
N ARG A 366 -7.24 -20.21 7.76
CA ARG A 366 -7.10 -21.61 7.29
C ARG A 366 -7.55 -21.81 5.84
N ALA A 367 -7.14 -20.89 4.97
CA ALA A 367 -7.43 -20.89 3.54
C ALA A 367 -7.07 -22.21 2.83
N ASN A 368 -6.04 -22.89 3.32
CA ASN A 368 -5.43 -24.10 2.75
C ASN A 368 -6.35 -25.36 2.77
N ALA A 369 -7.66 -25.21 2.97
CA ALA A 369 -8.59 -26.29 3.34
C ALA A 369 -9.95 -26.28 2.59
N LYS A 370 -9.92 -26.34 1.24
CA LYS A 370 -11.08 -26.70 0.37
C LYS A 370 -12.36 -25.83 0.48
N GLY A 371 -12.28 -24.62 1.01
CA GLY A 371 -13.43 -23.71 1.19
C GLY A 371 -13.04 -22.24 1.15
N THR A 372 -11.95 -21.93 0.44
CA THR A 372 -11.33 -20.61 0.34
C THR A 372 -10.59 -20.58 -0.99
N ASN A 373 -10.69 -19.46 -1.68
CA ASN A 373 -9.95 -19.19 -2.89
C ASN A 373 -8.97 -18.02 -2.57
N LYS A 374 -7.83 -17.99 -3.26
CA LYS A 374 -6.90 -16.84 -3.28
C LYS A 374 -7.19 -15.95 -4.49
N GLN A 375 -6.63 -14.75 -4.51
CA GLN A 375 -6.62 -13.83 -5.66
C GLN A 375 -7.98 -13.83 -6.39
N VAL A 376 -9.04 -13.64 -5.62
CA VAL A 376 -10.40 -13.96 -6.07
C VAL A 376 -10.95 -12.83 -6.90
N ARG A 377 -10.85 -13.02 -8.21
CA ARG A 377 -11.46 -12.16 -9.23
C ARG A 377 -12.97 -12.02 -9.03
N ALA A 378 -13.42 -10.77 -8.99
CA ALA A 378 -14.81 -10.32 -9.00
C ALA A 378 -15.00 -9.21 -10.03
N SER A 379 -16.01 -9.32 -10.90
CA SER A 379 -16.26 -8.28 -11.91
C SER A 379 -16.93 -7.05 -11.29
N THR A 380 -16.33 -5.87 -11.50
CA THR A 380 -16.87 -4.57 -11.12
C THR A 380 -17.29 -3.72 -12.32
N THR A 381 -17.40 -4.31 -13.53
CA THR A 381 -17.79 -3.63 -14.79
C THR A 381 -19.06 -2.79 -14.64
N ALA A 382 -20.05 -3.26 -13.87
CA ALA A 382 -21.31 -2.55 -13.65
C ALA A 382 -21.25 -1.44 -12.59
N CYS A 383 -20.08 -1.17 -11.98
CA CYS A 383 -19.85 -0.05 -11.07
C CYS A 383 -19.68 1.30 -11.81
N GLY A 384 -19.23 1.25 -13.07
CA GLY A 384 -19.05 2.42 -13.94
C GLY A 384 -18.14 3.50 -13.34
N GLU A 385 -18.51 4.77 -13.53
CA GLU A 385 -17.81 5.95 -13.01
C GLU A 385 -17.59 5.94 -11.48
N THR A 386 -18.28 5.07 -10.72
CA THR A 386 -18.12 4.97 -9.26
C THR A 386 -16.83 4.25 -8.86
N CYS A 387 -16.35 3.29 -9.66
CA CYS A 387 -15.09 2.58 -9.45
C CYS A 387 -13.99 3.06 -10.42
N SER A 388 -14.37 3.30 -11.68
CA SER A 388 -13.57 3.87 -12.78
C SER A 388 -12.39 3.03 -13.30
N PHE A 389 -12.26 3.04 -14.63
CA PHE A 389 -11.23 2.41 -15.46
C PHE A 389 -11.07 0.89 -15.32
N SER A 390 -10.55 0.39 -14.18
CA SER A 390 -10.48 -1.04 -13.93
C SER A 390 -11.87 -1.64 -13.67
N THR A 391 -12.17 -2.73 -14.38
CA THR A 391 -13.45 -3.47 -14.31
C THR A 391 -13.39 -4.76 -13.51
N ILE A 392 -12.24 -5.03 -12.89
CA ILE A 392 -11.93 -6.22 -12.09
C ILE A 392 -11.72 -5.78 -10.64
N ARG A 393 -11.93 -6.67 -9.68
CA ARG A 393 -11.45 -6.56 -8.30
C ARG A 393 -10.91 -7.91 -7.88
N ILE A 394 -9.76 -7.92 -7.24
CA ILE A 394 -9.13 -9.14 -6.73
C ILE A 394 -9.21 -9.12 -5.20
N PHE A 395 -9.40 -10.28 -4.58
CA PHE A 395 -9.33 -10.44 -3.12
C PHE A 395 -8.27 -11.48 -2.78
N ASP A 396 -7.17 -11.07 -2.16
CA ASP A 396 -6.06 -11.96 -1.84
C ASP A 396 -6.49 -13.19 -1.02
N VAL A 397 -7.43 -13.05 -0.07
CA VAL A 397 -8.01 -14.19 0.68
C VAL A 397 -9.55 -14.07 0.81
N PHE A 398 -10.31 -14.99 0.19
CA PHE A 398 -11.79 -15.00 0.28
C PHE A 398 -12.36 -16.16 1.08
N VAL A 399 -12.85 -15.90 2.30
CA VAL A 399 -13.26 -16.94 3.26
C VAL A 399 -14.72 -16.76 3.68
N GLY A 400 -15.55 -17.77 3.44
CA GLY A 400 -16.93 -17.82 3.95
C GLY A 400 -17.87 -16.72 3.42
N GLY A 401 -17.47 -16.01 2.35
CA GLY A 401 -18.16 -14.84 1.83
C GLY A 401 -17.55 -13.50 2.23
N VAL A 402 -16.45 -13.49 2.99
CA VAL A 402 -15.69 -12.27 3.35
C VAL A 402 -14.45 -12.17 2.47
N ALA A 403 -14.29 -11.03 1.80
CA ALA A 403 -13.03 -10.66 1.14
C ALA A 403 -12.07 -10.08 2.18
N HIS A 404 -10.84 -10.59 2.23
CA HIS A 404 -9.77 -10.05 3.06
C HIS A 404 -8.69 -9.44 2.16
N GLU A 405 -8.32 -8.20 2.48
CA GLU A 405 -7.28 -7.41 1.81
C GLU A 405 -6.06 -7.30 2.73
N SER A 406 -4.85 -7.51 2.20
CA SER A 406 -3.56 -7.44 2.90
C SER A 406 -2.72 -6.28 2.39
N LYS A 407 -2.46 -5.26 3.21
CA LYS A 407 -1.52 -4.18 2.89
C LYS A 407 -0.35 -4.15 3.87
N VAL A 408 0.88 -4.12 3.36
CA VAL A 408 2.13 -4.16 4.13
C VAL A 408 2.80 -2.78 4.10
N GLY A 409 3.12 -2.22 5.27
CA GLY A 409 3.70 -0.88 5.39
C GLY A 409 2.67 0.21 5.69
N TYR A 410 2.80 1.36 5.05
CA TYR A 410 1.89 2.50 5.23
C TYR A 410 1.16 2.77 3.92
N VAL A 411 -0.17 2.74 3.96
CA VAL A 411 -1.01 2.97 2.79
C VAL A 411 -1.35 4.47 2.66
N PRO A 412 -0.92 5.14 1.58
CA PRO A 412 -1.25 6.55 1.33
C PRO A 412 -2.72 6.71 0.95
N PHE A 413 -3.19 7.96 0.84
CA PHE A 413 -4.54 8.23 0.30
C PHE A 413 -4.48 8.45 -1.22
N SER A 414 -3.97 7.45 -1.92
CA SER A 414 -3.83 7.43 -3.38
C SER A 414 -5.19 7.34 -4.09
N GLN A 415 -5.20 7.47 -5.42
CA GLN A 415 -6.39 7.09 -6.19
C GLN A 415 -6.62 5.59 -6.17
N PHE A 416 -5.55 4.78 -6.22
CA PHE A 416 -5.57 3.32 -6.21
C PHE A 416 -6.32 2.77 -4.98
N THR A 417 -5.91 3.16 -3.76
CA THR A 417 -6.58 2.73 -2.52
C THR A 417 -8.04 3.18 -2.47
N GLN A 418 -8.38 4.35 -3.02
CA GLN A 418 -9.76 4.81 -3.12
C GLN A 418 -10.60 3.99 -4.12
N ARG A 419 -10.01 3.44 -5.19
CA ARG A 419 -10.69 2.55 -6.14
C ARG A 419 -11.01 1.22 -5.47
N GLN A 420 -10.03 0.56 -4.85
CA GLN A 420 -10.23 -0.73 -4.16
C GLN A 420 -11.34 -0.66 -3.08
N ILE A 421 -11.32 0.36 -2.21
CA ILE A 421 -12.36 0.53 -1.17
C ILE A 421 -13.77 0.79 -1.77
N ARG A 422 -13.87 1.46 -2.92
CA ARG A 422 -15.16 1.67 -3.62
C ARG A 422 -15.66 0.40 -4.31
N LYS A 423 -14.76 -0.40 -4.89
CA LYS A 423 -15.05 -1.72 -5.46
C LYS A 423 -15.63 -2.64 -4.38
N ASP A 424 -14.95 -2.76 -3.24
CA ASP A 424 -15.42 -3.57 -2.09
C ASP A 424 -16.81 -3.13 -1.61
N ALA A 425 -17.00 -1.82 -1.38
CA ALA A 425 -18.29 -1.28 -0.92
C ALA A 425 -19.43 -1.52 -1.92
N TRP A 426 -19.14 -1.53 -3.22
CA TRP A 426 -20.10 -1.85 -4.28
C TRP A 426 -20.46 -3.34 -4.31
N LEU A 427 -19.46 -4.23 -4.19
CA LEU A 427 -19.64 -5.69 -4.16
C LEU A 427 -20.46 -6.14 -2.93
N ILE A 428 -20.21 -5.54 -1.75
CA ILE A 428 -21.03 -5.75 -0.54
C ILE A 428 -22.48 -5.30 -0.77
N LYS A 429 -22.68 -4.14 -1.39
CA LYS A 429 -23.99 -3.53 -1.61
C LYS A 429 -24.87 -4.30 -2.59
N ASN A 430 -24.26 -4.95 -3.58
CA ASN A 430 -24.95 -5.85 -4.51
C ASN A 430 -25.29 -7.21 -3.87
N GLY A 431 -24.49 -7.65 -2.90
CA GLY A 431 -24.53 -8.99 -2.33
C GLY A 431 -23.63 -10.00 -3.05
N ASP A 432 -22.68 -9.53 -3.86
CA ASP A 432 -21.67 -10.36 -4.52
C ASP A 432 -20.69 -10.93 -3.47
N ILE A 433 -20.41 -10.16 -2.42
CA ILE A 433 -19.73 -10.60 -1.18
C ILE A 433 -20.57 -10.23 0.05
N GLN A 434 -20.37 -10.94 1.17
CA GLN A 434 -21.09 -10.67 2.42
C GLN A 434 -20.45 -9.50 3.20
N ALA A 435 -19.13 -9.36 3.13
CA ALA A 435 -18.34 -8.29 3.72
C ALA A 435 -16.95 -8.22 3.05
N ALA A 436 -16.25 -7.11 3.28
CA ALA A 436 -14.80 -7.00 3.09
C ALA A 436 -14.14 -6.70 4.45
N HIS A 437 -12.86 -7.01 4.62
CA HIS A 437 -12.08 -6.70 5.83
C HIS A 437 -10.63 -6.37 5.46
N TRP A 438 -10.17 -5.16 5.77
CA TRP A 438 -8.82 -4.70 5.43
C TRP A 438 -7.80 -5.00 6.53
N HIS A 439 -6.61 -5.48 6.19
CA HIS A 439 -5.55 -5.86 7.13
C HIS A 439 -4.28 -5.07 6.85
N PHE A 440 -3.87 -4.23 7.81
CA PHE A 440 -2.65 -3.45 7.74
C PHE A 440 -1.54 -4.11 8.58
N PHE A 441 -0.43 -4.43 7.92
CA PHE A 441 0.74 -5.09 8.47
C PHE A 441 1.97 -4.18 8.45
N ALA A 442 2.99 -4.48 9.25
CA ALA A 442 4.19 -3.66 9.32
C ALA A 442 5.25 -4.09 8.30
N SER A 443 5.75 -3.15 7.46
CA SER A 443 6.81 -3.44 6.49
C SER A 443 8.18 -3.46 7.14
N SER A 444 9.00 -4.44 6.78
CA SER A 444 10.41 -4.53 7.19
C SER A 444 11.38 -3.74 6.30
N ARG A 445 10.98 -3.32 5.09
CA ARG A 445 11.72 -2.37 4.24
C ARG A 445 11.50 -0.94 4.71
N SER A 446 10.28 -0.40 4.57
CA SER A 446 9.98 1.00 4.95
C SER A 446 9.89 1.24 6.47
N ASN A 447 9.82 0.19 7.30
CA ASN A 447 9.71 0.29 8.77
C ASN A 447 8.44 1.06 9.22
N THR A 448 7.34 0.93 8.47
CA THR A 448 6.05 1.59 8.70
C THR A 448 4.92 0.59 9.00
N VAL A 449 3.75 1.08 9.46
CA VAL A 449 2.50 0.31 9.59
C VAL A 449 1.27 1.22 9.52
N GLY A 450 0.20 0.74 8.88
CA GLY A 450 -1.13 1.37 8.92
C GLY A 450 -1.51 2.09 7.63
N ALA A 451 -2.28 3.17 7.73
CA ALA A 451 -2.73 3.95 6.60
C ALA A 451 -2.96 5.43 6.97
N ASP A 452 -3.04 6.29 5.95
CA ASP A 452 -3.49 7.67 6.09
C ASP A 452 -4.86 7.73 6.79
N LYS A 453 -5.07 8.75 7.63
CA LYS A 453 -6.35 8.96 8.33
C LYS A 453 -7.54 8.97 7.36
N ARG A 454 -7.36 9.50 6.14
CA ARG A 454 -8.37 9.58 5.06
C ARG A 454 -8.78 8.21 4.52
N VAL A 455 -7.86 7.25 4.45
CA VAL A 455 -8.14 5.84 4.09
C VAL A 455 -9.03 5.22 5.17
N LEU A 456 -8.65 5.37 6.44
CA LEU A 456 -9.44 4.85 7.56
C LEU A 456 -10.78 5.59 7.73
N ASP A 457 -10.84 6.88 7.40
CA ASP A 457 -12.09 7.64 7.33
C ASP A 457 -13.01 7.10 6.22
N LEU A 458 -12.46 6.65 5.09
CA LEU A 458 -13.24 6.09 3.98
C LEU A 458 -13.76 4.69 4.31
N LEU A 459 -12.93 3.84 4.93
CA LEU A 459 -13.34 2.51 5.43
C LEU A 459 -14.48 2.61 6.46
N ASP A 460 -14.33 3.48 7.48
CA ASP A 460 -15.39 3.76 8.47
C ASP A 460 -16.70 4.26 7.79
N GLN A 461 -16.59 5.07 6.72
CA GLN A 461 -17.73 5.59 5.95
C GLN A 461 -18.44 4.52 5.10
N GLN A 462 -17.70 3.55 4.52
CA GLN A 462 -18.28 2.41 3.80
C GLN A 462 -18.70 1.26 4.73
N HIS A 463 -18.46 1.40 6.04
CA HIS A 463 -18.67 0.37 7.06
C HIS A 463 -17.86 -0.91 6.83
N ILE A 464 -16.69 -0.78 6.17
CA ILE A 464 -15.74 -1.88 5.97
C ILE A 464 -14.84 -1.97 7.21
N PRO A 465 -14.90 -3.06 8.00
CA PRO A 465 -14.02 -3.25 9.14
C PRO A 465 -12.57 -3.41 8.71
N TYR A 466 -11.64 -3.09 9.61
CA TYR A 466 -10.22 -3.28 9.35
C TYR A 466 -9.42 -3.63 10.62
N THR A 467 -8.30 -4.32 10.45
CA THR A 467 -7.35 -4.65 11.52
C THR A 467 -6.03 -3.94 11.23
N ILE A 468 -5.47 -3.22 12.21
CA ILE A 468 -4.07 -2.82 12.16
C ILE A 468 -3.31 -3.77 13.09
N HIS A 469 -2.57 -4.70 12.50
CA HIS A 469 -1.90 -5.78 13.24
C HIS A 469 -0.72 -5.22 14.04
N ALA A 470 -0.80 -5.32 15.37
CA ALA A 470 0.28 -4.87 16.26
C ALA A 470 1.57 -5.66 15.97
N PRO A 471 2.66 -5.01 15.48
CA PRO A 471 3.89 -5.72 15.14
C PRO A 471 4.63 -6.17 16.41
N ARG A 472 5.21 -7.37 16.41
CA ARG A 472 5.72 -8.03 17.61
C ARG A 472 7.25 -8.21 17.64
#